data_AF-A0A3L7P3F7-F1
#
_entry.id   AF-A0A3L7P3F7-F1
#
_cell.length_a   1.000
_cell.length_b   1.000
_cell.length_c   1.000
_cell.angle_alpha   90.00
_cell.angle_beta   90.00
_cell.angle_gamma   90.00
#
_symmetry.space_group_name_H-M   'P 1'
#
loop_
_entity.id
_entity.type
_entity.pdbx_description
1 polymer ?
#
loop_
_entity_poly.entity_id
_entity_poly.type
_entity_poly.pdbx_seq_one_letter_code
_entity_poly.pdbx_strand_id
1 'polypeptide(L)'
;MCKAAQYTLNRWEELNVFLRDGRIPMDNTLLERSFKAIATGRKNYLFLGRETAGPTAAILYTLMLNAIQAQESKKAAKEKAEKVIAKLLALR
;
A
#
# COMPACT_ATOMS: atom_id res chain seq x y z
N MET A 1 1.67 29.57 -19.92
CA MET A 1 0.46 28.81 -20.35
C MET A 1 0.49 27.44 -19.68
N CYS A 2 -0.68 26.83 -19.44
CA CYS A 2 -0.97 25.80 -18.43
C CYS A 2 0.09 24.71 -18.19
N LYS A 3 0.91 24.86 -17.14
CA LYS A 3 1.92 23.85 -16.71
C LYS A 3 1.30 22.48 -16.42
N ALA A 4 0.09 22.44 -15.87
CA ALA A 4 -0.62 21.19 -15.59
C ALA A 4 -0.96 20.43 -16.89
N ALA A 5 -1.44 21.12 -17.91
CA ALA A 5 -1.77 20.51 -19.20
C ALA A 5 -0.51 20.00 -19.93
N GLN A 6 0.60 20.76 -19.85
CA GLN A 6 1.87 20.30 -20.41
C GLN A 6 2.40 19.05 -19.68
N TYR A 7 2.25 19.01 -18.35
CA TYR A 7 2.67 17.88 -17.54
C TYR A 7 1.88 16.61 -17.86
N THR A 8 0.56 16.71 -18.00
CA THR A 8 -0.28 15.55 -18.37
C THR A 8 0.04 15.05 -19.77
N LEU A 9 0.24 15.95 -20.73
CA LEU A 9 0.63 15.58 -22.10
C LEU A 9 1.98 14.85 -22.13
N ASN A 10 2.97 15.33 -21.38
CA ASN A 10 4.29 14.72 -21.31
C ASN A 10 4.27 13.31 -20.70
N ARG A 11 3.25 12.96 -19.91
CA ARG A 11 3.09 11.66 -19.22
C ARG A 11 1.96 10.81 -19.80
N TRP A 12 1.45 11.17 -20.97
CA TRP A 12 0.27 10.51 -21.54
C TRP A 12 0.45 9.00 -21.72
N GLU A 13 1.65 8.55 -22.10
CA GLU A 13 1.94 7.12 -22.26
C GLU A 13 1.87 6.35 -20.93
N GLU A 14 2.44 6.93 -19.87
CA GLU A 14 2.45 6.36 -18.51
C GLU A 14 1.04 6.30 -17.92
N LEU A 15 0.24 7.34 -18.15
CA LEU A 15 -1.14 7.42 -17.69
C LEU A 15 -2.06 6.40 -18.37
N ASN A 16 -1.69 5.88 -19.55
CA ASN A 16 -2.50 4.90 -20.29
C ASN A 16 -2.07 3.45 -20.10
N VAL A 17 -1.08 3.16 -19.25
CA VAL A 17 -0.57 1.79 -19.05
C VAL A 17 -1.66 0.86 -18.50
N PHE A 18 -2.61 1.37 -17.70
CA PHE A 18 -3.74 0.58 -17.20
C PHE A 18 -4.65 0.02 -18.32
N LEU A 19 -4.66 0.64 -19.51
CA LEU A 19 -5.39 0.12 -20.68
C LEU A 19 -4.68 -1.06 -21.32
N ARG A 20 -3.36 -1.20 -21.11
CA ARG A 20 -2.53 -2.29 -21.65
C ARG A 20 -2.37 -3.44 -20.65
N ASP A 21 -2.35 -3.15 -19.35
CA ASP A 21 -2.27 -4.14 -18.28
C ASP A 21 -3.36 -3.90 -17.23
N GLY A 22 -4.37 -4.77 -17.22
CA GLY A 22 -5.50 -4.71 -16.28
C GLY A 22 -5.16 -5.06 -14.83
N ARG A 23 -3.91 -5.44 -14.53
CA ARG A 23 -3.42 -5.60 -13.16
C ARG A 23 -3.13 -4.26 -12.48
N ILE A 24 -2.97 -3.19 -13.27
CA ILE A 24 -2.63 -1.87 -12.78
C ILE A 24 -3.92 -1.07 -12.56
N PRO A 25 -4.18 -0.58 -11.35
CA PRO A 25 -5.36 0.24 -11.09
C PRO A 25 -5.26 1.58 -11.83
N MET A 26 -6.40 2.06 -12.34
CA MET A 26 -6.51 3.36 -13.04
C MET A 26 -6.23 4.55 -12.10
N ASP A 27 -6.51 4.37 -10.81
CA ASP A 27 -6.38 5.38 -9.79
C ASP A 27 -5.18 5.10 -8.86
N ASN A 28 -4.59 6.18 -8.33
CA ASN A 28 -3.47 6.11 -7.41
C ASN A 28 -3.92 5.97 -5.93
N THR A 29 -5.20 5.71 -5.65
CA THR A 29 -5.78 5.72 -4.29
C THR A 29 -5.01 4.82 -3.32
N LEU A 30 -4.59 3.63 -3.77
CA LEU A 30 -3.80 2.70 -2.97
C LEU A 30 -2.45 3.34 -2.58
N LEU A 31 -1.80 3.97 -3.56
CA LEU A 31 -0.52 4.63 -3.38
C LEU A 31 -0.66 5.85 -2.45
N GLU A 32 -1.66 6.70 -2.66
CA GLU A 32 -1.94 7.86 -1.81
C GLU A 32 -2.20 7.47 -0.36
N ARG A 33 -2.98 6.39 -0.14
CA ARG A 33 -3.21 5.84 1.21
C ARG A 33 -1.90 5.37 1.86
N SER A 34 -1.03 4.71 1.11
CA SER A 34 0.26 4.25 1.62
C SER A 34 1.20 5.41 1.98
N PHE A 35 1.23 6.48 1.18
CA PHE A 35 2.04 7.67 1.45
C PHE A 35 1.49 8.55 2.55
N LYS A 36 0.20 8.46 2.86
CA LYS A 36 -0.43 9.25 3.93
C LYS A 36 0.27 9.02 5.28
N ALA A 37 0.65 7.78 5.59
CA ALA A 37 1.38 7.44 6.82
C ALA A 37 2.73 8.16 6.90
N ILE A 38 3.45 8.26 5.78
CA ILE A 38 4.74 8.96 5.68
C ILE A 38 4.53 10.48 5.85
N ALA A 39 3.54 11.05 5.16
CA ALA A 39 3.23 12.48 5.25
C ALA A 39 2.83 12.91 6.67
N THR A 40 2.00 12.11 7.36
CA THR A 40 1.67 12.33 8.77
C THR A 40 2.89 12.11 9.67
N GLY A 41 3.69 11.08 9.40
CA GLY A 41 4.94 10.79 10.09
C GLY A 41 5.91 11.97 10.07
N ARG A 42 6.09 12.65 8.93
CA ARG A 42 7.00 13.81 8.81
C ARG A 42 6.71 14.93 9.82
N LYS A 43 5.44 15.21 10.13
CA LYS A 43 5.08 16.17 11.19
C LYS A 43 5.34 15.63 12.58
N ASN A 44 5.07 14.34 12.80
CA ASN A 44 5.35 13.67 14.07
C ASN A 44 6.86 13.55 14.34
N TYR A 45 7.69 13.56 13.29
CA TYR A 45 9.14 13.41 13.36
C TYR A 45 9.93 14.70 13.31
N LEU A 46 9.24 15.84 13.17
CA LEU A 46 9.85 17.16 13.12
C LEU A 46 10.66 17.50 14.39
N PHE A 47 10.35 16.84 15.51
CA PHE A 47 10.98 17.05 16.82
C PHE A 47 11.84 15.88 17.31
N LEU A 48 12.12 14.88 16.47
CA LEU A 48 13.11 13.85 16.81
C LEU A 48 14.52 14.44 16.71
N GLY A 49 14.92 15.19 17.74
CA GLY A 49 16.17 15.94 17.84
C GLY A 49 17.43 15.11 18.10
N ARG A 50 17.47 13.84 17.66
CA ARG A 50 18.68 13.00 17.72
C ARG A 50 18.87 12.27 16.40
N GLU A 51 20.10 12.31 15.86
CA GLU A 51 20.46 11.66 14.59
C GLU A 51 20.13 10.16 14.55
N THR A 52 20.16 9.48 15.70
CA THR A 52 19.88 8.04 15.84
C THR A 52 18.40 7.67 15.71
N ALA A 53 17.51 8.66 15.70
CA ALA A 53 16.09 8.40 15.82
C ALA A 53 15.41 8.06 14.49
N GLY A 54 15.97 8.55 13.36
CA GLY A 54 15.54 8.13 12.01
C GLY A 54 15.74 6.64 11.76
N PRO A 55 16.96 6.09 11.95
CA PRO A 55 17.22 4.64 11.84
C PRO A 55 16.33 3.79 12.75
N THR A 56 16.12 4.24 13.99
CA THR A 56 15.27 3.53 14.96
C THR A 56 13.81 3.50 14.49
N ALA A 57 13.28 4.62 14.00
CA ALA A 57 11.92 4.66 13.44
C ALA A 57 11.78 3.76 12.20
N ALA A 58 12.80 3.72 11.32
CA ALA A 58 12.79 2.87 10.13
C ALA A 58 12.72 1.37 10.49
N ILE A 59 13.48 0.94 11.49
CA ILE A 59 13.45 -0.45 11.99
C ILE A 59 12.06 -0.76 12.57
N LEU A 60 11.51 0.14 13.40
CA LEU A 60 10.19 -0.04 14.01
C LEU A 60 9.08 -0.15 12.94
N TYR A 61 9.09 0.73 11.94
CA TYR A 61 8.13 0.69 10.84
C TYR A 61 8.22 -0.60 10.03
N THR A 62 9.44 -1.05 9.73
CA THR A 62 9.66 -2.29 8.98
C THR A 62 9.12 -3.49 9.75
N LEU A 63 9.36 -3.53 11.07
CA LEU A 63 8.86 -4.60 11.93
C LEU A 63 7.33 -4.62 12.02
N MET A 64 6.71 -3.45 12.19
CA MET A 64 5.24 -3.33 12.23
C MET A 64 4.61 -3.73 10.88
N LEU A 65 5.17 -3.28 9.76
CA LEU A 65 4.64 -3.58 8.43
C LEU A 65 4.68 -5.09 8.15
N ASN A 66 5.81 -5.75 8.47
CA ASN A 66 5.97 -7.19 8.34
C ASN A 66 4.98 -7.96 9.23
N ALA A 67 4.75 -7.49 10.46
CA ALA A 67 3.80 -8.10 11.38
C ALA A 67 2.35 -7.99 10.87
N ILE A 68 1.97 -6.86 10.27
CA ILE A 68 0.65 -6.65 9.69
C ILE A 68 0.44 -7.56 8.47
N GLN A 69 1.42 -7.63 7.55
CA GLN A 69 1.35 -8.53 6.38
C GLN A 69 1.30 -10.02 6.80
N ALA A 70 2.03 -10.39 7.86
CA ALA A 70 1.95 -11.72 8.44
C ALA A 70 0.57 -12.01 9.08
N GLN A 71 -0.16 -11.00 9.56
CA GLN A 71 -1.54 -11.18 10.03
C GLN A 71 -2.55 -11.31 8.88
N GLU A 72 -2.41 -10.51 7.83
CA GLU A 72 -3.30 -10.57 6.67
C GLU A 72 -3.21 -11.92 5.95
N SER A 73 -2.00 -12.45 5.77
CA SER A 73 -1.80 -13.80 5.21
C SER A 73 -2.44 -14.90 6.05
N LYS A 74 -2.36 -14.80 7.39
CA LYS A 74 -3.06 -15.73 8.31
C LYS A 74 -4.58 -15.62 8.22
N LYS A 75 -5.12 -14.41 8.09
CA LYS A 75 -6.57 -14.18 7.89
C LYS A 75 -7.05 -14.75 6.56
N ALA A 76 -6.32 -14.50 5.47
CA ALA A 76 -6.66 -15.02 4.13
C ALA A 76 -6.59 -16.56 4.06
N ALA A 77 -5.64 -17.18 4.77
CA ALA A 77 -5.56 -18.64 4.88
C ALA A 77 -6.73 -19.23 5.68
N LYS A 78 -7.11 -18.58 6.79
CA LYS A 78 -8.26 -19.00 7.61
C LYS A 78 -9.57 -18.91 6.82
N GLU A 79 -9.79 -17.83 6.09
CA GLU A 79 -11.00 -17.64 5.28
C GLU A 79 -11.09 -18.67 4.13
N LYS A 80 -9.96 -18.99 3.49
CA LYS A 80 -9.91 -20.08 2.48
C LYS A 80 -10.23 -21.43 3.10
N ALA A 81 -9.70 -21.73 4.29
CA ALA A 81 -9.99 -22.98 4.98
C ALA A 81 -11.48 -23.10 5.35
N GLU A 82 -12.08 -22.03 5.86
CA GLU A 82 -13.52 -21.98 6.19
C GLU A 82 -14.40 -22.19 4.95
N LYS A 83 -14.05 -21.57 3.81
CA LYS A 83 -14.76 -21.78 2.53
C LYS A 83 -14.66 -23.22 2.03
N VAL A 84 -13.52 -23.88 2.19
CA VAL A 84 -13.33 -25.28 1.79
C VAL A 84 -14.16 -26.22 2.68
N ILE A 85 -14.17 -25.98 4.00
CA ILE A 85 -14.99 -26.75 4.95
C ILE A 85 -16.48 -26.58 4.64
N ALA A 86 -16.95 -25.35 4.41
CA ALA A 86 -18.34 -25.09 4.05
C ALA A 86 -18.74 -25.80 2.74
N LYS A 87 -17.85 -25.85 1.75
CA LYS A 87 -18.09 -26.56 0.49
C LYS A 87 -18.17 -28.08 0.68
N LEU A 88 -17.31 -28.65 1.53
CA LEU A 88 -17.34 -30.08 1.85
C LEU A 88 -18.59 -30.49 2.63
N LEU A 89 -19.09 -29.63 3.52
CA LEU A 89 -20.34 -29.87 4.25
C LEU A 89 -21.58 -29.77 3.35
N ALA A 90 -21.57 -28.93 2.33
CA ALA A 90 -22.68 -28.80 1.37
C ALA A 90 -22.75 -29.95 0.33
N LEU A 91 -21.72 -30.79 0.26
CA LEU A 91 -21.62 -31.98 -0.61
C LEU A 91 -22.02 -33.28 0.10
N ARG A 92 -22.42 -33.19 1.37
CA ARG A 92 -22.90 -34.30 2.20
C ARG A 92 -24.40 -34.17 2.43
#